data_AF-A0A5K1ERM6-F1
#
_entry.id   AF-A0A5K1ERM6-F1
#
_cell.length_a   1.000
_cell.length_b   1.000
_cell.length_c   1.000
_cell.angle_alpha   90.00
_cell.angle_beta   90.00
_cell.angle_gamma   90.00
#
_symmetry.space_group_name_H-M   'P 1'
#
loop_
_entity.id
_entity.type
_entity.pdbx_description
1 polymer ?
#
loop_
_entity_poly.entity_id
_entity_poly.type
_entity_poly.pdbx_seq_one_letter_code
_entity_poly.pdbx_strand_id
1 'polypeptide(L)' 'KLTEVLSKCVFHRSQLDHSLFIKRGSAGLVILIVYVDDIVLTGKNDQEIAQTKEFLQQHFVTKDLGQLRYFLGIE' A
#
# COMPACT_ATOMS: atom_id res chain seq x y z
N LYS A 1 -8.97 -9.42 7.84
CA LYS A 1 -8.56 -9.93 6.51
C LYS A 1 -7.42 -9.12 5.88
N LEU A 2 -7.64 -7.90 5.35
CA LEU A 2 -6.55 -7.11 4.74
C LEU A 2 -5.38 -6.85 5.71
N THR A 3 -5.68 -6.37 6.91
CA THR A 3 -4.69 -6.12 7.97
C THR A 3 -3.85 -7.35 8.30
N GLU A 4 -4.45 -8.54 8.36
CA GLU A 4 -3.74 -9.78 8.71
C GLU A 4 -2.79 -10.20 7.59
N VAL A 5 -3.19 -10.03 6.33
CA VAL A 5 -2.34 -10.30 5.17
C VAL A 5 -1.20 -9.29 5.08
N LEU A 6 -1.46 -8.02 5.36
CA LEU A 6 -0.46 -6.96 5.40
C LEU A 6 0.57 -7.17 6.53
N SER A 7 0.13 -7.59 7.72
CA SER A 7 1.03 -7.96 8.82
C SER A 7 2.00 -9.09 8.43
N LYS A 8 1.57 -10.05 7.60
CA LYS A 8 2.46 -11.11 7.08
C LYS A 8 3.52 -10.57 6.12
N CYS A 9 3.26 -9.46 5.45
CA CYS A 9 4.19 -8.81 4.53
C CYS A 9 5.05 -7.72 5.20
N VAL A 10 5.12 -7.74 6.55
CA VAL A 10 5.90 -6.78 7.37
C VAL A 10 5.40 -5.33 7.21
N PHE A 11 4.10 -5.16 6.92
CA PHE A 11 3.47 -3.86 7.06
C PHE A 11 3.00 -3.67 8.50
N HIS A 12 3.37 -2.52 9.06
CA HIS A 12 2.88 -2.08 10.35
C HIS A 12 1.81 -1.02 10.12
N ARG A 13 0.64 -1.23 10.71
CA ARG A 13 -0.41 -0.21 10.72
C ARG A 13 0.06 0.99 11.55
N SER A 14 -0.19 2.20 11.07
CA SER A 14 0.08 3.43 11.81
C SER A 14 -0.81 3.53 13.05
N GLN A 15 -0.26 4.07 14.14
CA GLN A 15 -1.03 4.33 15.36
C GLN A 15 -1.94 5.56 15.23
N LEU A 16 -1.56 6.50 14.36
CA LEU A 16 -2.29 7.76 14.17
C LEU A 16 -3.41 7.63 13.15
N ASP A 17 -3.28 6.69 12.20
CA ASP A 17 -4.26 6.49 11.15
C ASP A 17 -4.42 5.00 10.83
N HIS A 18 -5.64 4.47 11.00
CA HIS A 18 -5.93 3.06 10.79
C HIS A 18 -5.98 2.62 9.32
N SER A 19 -6.07 3.58 8.40
CA SER A 19 -6.01 3.36 6.96
C SER A 19 -4.59 3.28 6.42
N LEU A 20 -3.61 3.76 7.20
CA LEU A 20 -2.23 3.89 6.77
C LEU A 20 -1.36 2.75 7.30
N PHE A 21 -0.61 2.14 6.39
CA PHE A 21 0.29 1.03 6.64
C PHE A 21 1.68 1.37 6.12
N ILE A 22 2.69 1.00 6.89
CA ILE A 22 4.08 1.36 6.61
C ILE A 22 4.93 0.09 6.65
N LYS A 23 5.67 -0.15 5.58
CA LYS A 23 6.71 -1.16 5.50
C LYS A 23 8.05 -0.46 5.35
N ARG A 24 8.98 -0.79 6.24
CA ARG A 24 10.37 -0.31 6.21
C ARG A 24 11.23 -1.43 5.66
N GLY A 25 11.65 -1.31 4.41
CA GLY A 25 12.60 -2.21 3.78
C GLY A 25 14.03 -1.73 3.93
N SER A 26 14.97 -2.53 3.43
CA SER A 26 16.40 -2.16 3.38
C SER A 26 16.68 -1.05 2.35
N ALA A 27 15.87 -0.97 1.30
CA ALA A 27 16.05 -0.02 0.21
C ALA A 27 15.15 1.23 0.32
N GLY A 28 14.19 1.24 1.25
CA GLY A 28 13.37 2.41 1.48
C GLY A 28 12.09 2.15 2.27
N LEU A 29 11.19 3.13 2.18
CA LEU A 29 9.87 3.10 2.79
C LEU A 29 8.84 2.79 1.71
N VAL A 30 7.92 1.88 2.01
CA VAL A 30 6.68 1.68 1.26
C VAL A 30 5.51 2.02 2.19
N ILE A 31 4.64 2.90 1.73
CA ILE A 31 3.43 3.33 2.41
C ILE A 31 2.25 2.81 1.59
N LEU A 32 1.28 2.22 2.29
CA LEU A 32 0.03 1.76 1.74
C LEU A 32 -1.10 2.46 2.47
N ILE A 33 -1.99 3.10 1.73
CA ILE A 33 -3.16 3.81 2.25
C ILE A 33 -4.40 3.12 1.70
N VAL A 34 -5.31 2.75 2.60
CA VAL A 34 -6.58 2.11 2.24
C VAL A 34 -7.68 3.15 2.26
N TYR A 35 -8.22 3.51 1.10
CA TYR A 35 -9.28 4.50 0.96
C TYR A 35 -10.54 3.86 0.42
N VAL A 36 -11.47 3.50 1.31
CA VAL A 36 -12.77 2.86 1.00
C VAL A 36 -12.62 1.65 0.06
N ASP A 37 -12.73 1.86 -1.26
CA ASP A 37 -12.63 0.83 -2.31
C ASP A 37 -11.25 0.77 -2.98
N ASP A 38 -10.42 1.80 -2.81
CA ASP A 38 -9.12 1.94 -3.45
C ASP A 38 -7.96 1.71 -2.47
N ILE A 39 -6.86 1.15 -2.99
CA ILE A 39 -5.61 1.03 -2.25
C ILE A 39 -4.57 1.88 -2.98
N VAL A 40 -4.00 2.85 -2.27
CA VAL A 40 -2.92 3.68 -2.77
C VAL A 40 -1.59 3.14 -2.24
N LEU A 41 -0.67 2.85 -3.14
CA LEU A 41 0.70 2.46 -2.83
C LEU A 41 1.65 3.59 -3.22
N THR A 42 2.55 3.94 -2.31
CA THR A 42 3.63 4.88 -2.57
C THR A 42 4.91 4.43 -1.88
N GLY A 43 6.06 4.83 -2.38
CA GLY A 43 7.34 4.44 -1.80
C GLY A 43 8.51 4.97 -2.60
N LYS A 44 9.71 4.83 -2.04
CA LYS A 44 10.94 5.31 -2.68
C LYS A 44 11.47 4.37 -3.77
N ASN A 45 11.13 3.09 -3.68
CA ASN A 45 11.72 2.04 -4.51
C ASN A 45 10.64 1.33 -5.33
N ASP A 46 10.66 1.54 -6.65
CA ASP A 46 9.71 0.94 -7.59
C ASP A 46 9.67 -0.60 -7.51
N GLN A 47 10.81 -1.24 -7.21
CA GLN A 47 10.88 -2.69 -7.05
C GLN A 47 10.07 -3.17 -5.84
N GLU A 48 10.17 -2.49 -4.70
CA GLU A 48 9.39 -2.86 -3.51
C GLU A 48 7.89 -2.56 -3.69
N ILE A 49 7.57 -1.49 -4.42
CA ILE A 49 6.19 -1.17 -4.80
C ILE A 49 5.63 -2.27 -5.71
N ALA A 50 6.38 -2.69 -6.73
CA ALA A 50 5.96 -3.73 -7.66
C ALA A 50 5.75 -5.08 -6.94
N GLN A 51 6.66 -5.47 -6.06
CA GLN A 51 6.51 -6.67 -5.23
C GLN A 51 5.30 -6.60 -4.31
N THR A 52 5.06 -5.45 -3.67
CA THR A 52 3.88 -5.25 -2.81
C THR A 52 2.59 -5.32 -3.62
N LYS A 53 2.58 -4.72 -4.82
CA LYS A 53 1.46 -4.75 -5.75
C LYS A 53 1.13 -6.18 -6.19
N GLU A 54 2.14 -6.96 -6.59
CA GLU A 54 1.97 -8.37 -6.96
C GLU A 54 1.41 -9.19 -5.78
N PHE A 55 1.97 -9.00 -4.59
CA PHE A 55 1.48 -9.67 -3.38
C PHE A 55 0.00 -9.37 -3.09
N LEU A 56 -0.43 -8.11 -3.27
CA LEU A 56 -1.84 -7.73 -3.12
C LEU A 56 -2.72 -8.37 -4.20
N GLN A 57 -2.27 -8.41 -5.45
CA GLN A 57 -3.00 -9.06 -6.55
C GLN A 57 -3.17 -10.57 -6.34
N GLN A 58 -2.22 -11.22 -5.67
CA GLN A 58 -2.31 -12.66 -5.34
C GLN A 58 -3.31 -12.94 -4.20
N HIS A 59 -3.45 -12.03 -3.24
CA HIS A 59 -4.31 -12.25 -2.06
C HIS A 59 -5.69 -11.61 -2.17
N PHE A 60 -5.84 -10.61 -3.05
CA PHE A 60 -7.06 -9.83 -3.22
C PHE A 60 -7.34 -9.64 -4.71
N VAL A 61 -8.62 -9.73 -5.09
CA VAL A 61 -9.07 -9.33 -6.43
C VAL A 61 -8.96 -7.81 -6.52
N THR A 62 -7.83 -7.33 -7.03
CA THR A 62 -7.51 -5.90 -7.16
C THR A 62 -7.38 -5.54 -8.63
N LYS A 63 -7.96 -4.41 -9.02
CA LYS A 63 -7.77 -3.84 -10.35
C LYS A 63 -6.64 -2.84 -10.28
N ASP A 64 -5.66 -2.97 -11.17
CA ASP A 64 -4.64 -1.94 -11.30
C ASP A 64 -5.24 -0.70 -11.97
N LEU A 65 -5.25 0.42 -11.25
CA LEU A 65 -5.68 1.72 -11.77
C LEU A 65 -4.51 2.52 -12.40
N GLY A 66 -3.30 1.98 -12.34
CA GLY A 66 -2.08 2.63 -12.82
C GLY A 66 -1.53 3.63 -11.82
N GLN A 67 -0.63 4.50 -12.28
CA GLN A 67 0.00 5.51 -11.43
C GLN A 67 -1.02 6.58 -11.03
N LEU A 68 -1.17 6.80 -9.73
CA LEU A 68 -2.01 7.88 -9.20
C LEU A 68 -1.46 9.24 -9.68
N ARG A 69 -2.26 9.99 -10.44
CA ARG A 69 -1.89 11.32 -10.96
C ARG A 69 -2.49 12.48 -10.17
N TYR A 70 -3.69 12.29 -9.63
CA TYR A 70 -4.43 13.30 -8.90
C TYR A 70 -5.16 12.64 -7.73
N PHE A 71 -5.25 13.35 -6.61
CA PHE A 71 -6.05 12.95 -5.46
C PHE A 71 -7.09 14.04 -5.22
N LEU A 72 -8.38 13.73 -5.38
CA LEU A 72 -9.44 14.72 -5.14
C LEU A 72 -9.45 15.10 -3.65
N GLY A 73 -9.41 16.41 -3.37
CA GLY A 73 -9.41 16.96 -2.01
C GLY A 73 -8.08 17.57 -1.54
N ILE A 74 -7.07 17.62 -2.41
CA ILE A 74 -5.84 18.43 -2.22
C ILE A 74 -5.71 19.41 -3.40
N GLU A 75 -6.75 20.21 -3.61
CA GLU A 75 -6.74 21.35 -4.54
C GLU A 75 -6.73 22.66 -3.73
#